data_AF-A0A946AKE2-F1
#
_entry.id   AF-A0A946AKE2-F1
#
_cell.length_a   1.000
_cell.length_b   1.000
_cell.length_c   1.000
_cell.angle_alpha   90.00
_cell.angle_beta   90.00
_cell.angle_gamma   90.00
#
_symmetry.space_group_name_H-M   'P 1'
#
loop_
_entity.id
_entity.type
_entity.pdbx_description
1 polymer ?
#
loop_
_entity_poly.entity_id
_entity_poly.type
_entity_poly.pdbx_seq_one_letter_code
_entity_poly.pdbx_strand_id
1 'polypeptide(L)'
;MRLRQYFLVTILSVLTALPAFSATKEERRISDATDVVDQLLRIPEQSVPRALLSRAYAVAVIPHVIKIGFGLGARRGKGLLVVRQDDGSWSNPAFVSLTGGSFGFQIGAQSTDIILVFKTRKSVDGISNGKLTLGADASIAAGPVGRHTGVATDLTFKSEVFSYARSRGLFAGIALEGAGVAMDRKANAAYYGSASITPEQIFASSGNAAPQSANNFVQVLTAQTRRLPMRPGMADAAGRPARTALPQPQQESDVRTYGMNNSNQPE
;
A
#
# COMPACT_ATOMS: atom_id res chain seq x y z
N MET A 1 67.11 -3.05 26.44
CA MET A 1 65.72 -3.11 26.98
C MET A 1 64.66 -2.41 26.12
N ARG A 2 64.96 -1.38 25.32
CA ARG A 2 63.93 -0.66 24.52
C ARG A 2 63.48 -1.35 23.22
N LEU A 3 64.22 -2.33 22.71
CA LEU A 3 63.87 -3.02 21.45
C LEU A 3 62.71 -4.03 21.59
N ARG A 4 62.51 -4.60 22.79
CA ARG A 4 61.36 -5.46 23.11
C ARG A 4 60.05 -4.69 23.27
N GLN A 5 60.13 -3.38 23.58
CA GLN A 5 58.96 -2.53 23.81
C GLN A 5 58.31 -2.08 22.50
N TYR A 6 59.11 -1.84 21.45
CA TYR A 6 58.57 -1.49 20.13
C TYR A 6 57.91 -2.67 19.42
N PHE A 7 58.35 -3.91 19.69
CA PHE A 7 57.73 -5.11 19.11
C PHE A 7 56.30 -5.36 19.63
N LEU A 8 55.99 -4.89 20.85
CA LEU A 8 54.67 -5.00 21.46
C LEU A 8 53.68 -3.92 20.98
N VAL A 9 54.17 -2.77 20.50
CA VAL A 9 53.32 -1.67 20.02
C VAL A 9 52.94 -1.86 18.55
N THR A 10 53.78 -2.50 17.73
CA THR A 10 53.46 -2.75 16.31
C THR A 10 52.51 -3.94 16.09
N ILE A 11 52.32 -4.82 17.07
CA ILE A 11 51.36 -5.94 17.00
C ILE A 11 49.93 -5.51 17.36
N LEU A 12 49.74 -4.36 18.02
CA LEU A 12 48.42 -3.86 18.42
C LEU A 12 47.70 -3.05 17.33
N SER A 13 48.39 -2.66 16.25
CA SER A 13 47.83 -1.89 15.13
C SER A 13 47.34 -2.73 13.95
N VAL A 14 47.44 -4.06 14.05
CA VAL A 14 46.85 -5.00 13.08
C VAL A 14 45.66 -5.68 13.75
N LEU A 15 44.52 -5.68 13.06
CA LEU A 15 43.34 -6.51 13.34
C LEU A 15 42.18 -5.93 14.15
N THR A 16 41.66 -4.76 13.75
CA THR A 16 40.21 -4.54 13.78
C THR A 16 39.73 -3.99 12.45
N ALA A 17 39.96 -4.72 11.36
CA ALA A 17 39.17 -4.54 10.14
C ALA A 17 37.79 -5.16 10.42
N LEU A 18 36.89 -4.39 11.05
CA LEU A 18 35.48 -4.75 11.09
C LEU A 18 35.02 -4.87 9.64
N PRO A 19 34.37 -5.98 9.23
CA PRO A 19 33.77 -6.04 7.91
C PRO A 19 32.77 -4.89 7.82
N ALA A 20 33.03 -3.94 6.93
CA ALA A 20 32.04 -2.95 6.57
C ALA A 20 30.89 -3.73 5.91
N PHE A 21 29.80 -3.93 6.65
CA PHE A 21 28.56 -4.49 6.11
C PHE A 21 28.08 -3.54 5.01
N SER A 22 28.44 -3.85 3.76
CA SER A 22 27.93 -3.12 2.61
C SER A 22 26.48 -3.51 2.43
N ALA A 23 25.57 -2.55 2.64
CA ALA A 23 24.15 -2.77 2.44
C ALA A 23 23.90 -3.30 1.02
N THR A 24 23.25 -4.46 0.95
CA THR A 24 22.83 -5.12 -0.29
C THR A 24 21.90 -4.20 -1.08
N LYS A 25 21.74 -4.48 -2.38
CA LYS A 25 20.84 -3.70 -3.24
C LYS A 25 19.38 -3.75 -2.75
N GLU A 26 18.99 -4.86 -2.14
CA GLU A 26 17.68 -5.11 -1.57
C GLU A 26 17.49 -4.32 -0.27
N GLU A 27 18.49 -4.31 0.62
CA GLU A 27 18.47 -3.49 1.85
C GLU A 27 18.41 -1.99 1.56
N ARG A 28 19.18 -1.50 0.58
CA ARG A 28 19.10 -0.09 0.16
C ARG A 28 17.69 0.26 -0.32
N ARG A 29 17.08 -0.60 -1.12
CA ARG A 29 15.70 -0.37 -1.60
C ARG A 29 14.69 -0.36 -0.46
N ILE A 30 14.90 -1.16 0.58
CA ILE A 30 14.08 -1.10 1.79
C ILE A 30 14.28 0.22 2.53
N SER A 31 15.53 0.68 2.65
CA SER A 31 15.83 1.99 3.22
C SER A 31 15.14 3.12 2.45
N ASP A 32 15.32 3.17 1.13
CA ASP A 32 14.72 4.20 0.27
C ASP A 32 13.18 4.19 0.38
N ALA A 33 12.56 3.00 0.40
CA ALA A 33 11.12 2.87 0.59
C ALA A 33 10.68 3.30 2.00
N THR A 34 11.49 3.03 3.02
CA THR A 34 11.24 3.47 4.40
C THR A 34 11.25 4.99 4.47
N ASP A 35 12.21 5.65 3.82
CA ASP A 35 12.30 7.11 3.74
C ASP A 35 11.10 7.71 3.01
N VAL A 36 10.55 6.99 2.01
CA VAL A 36 9.31 7.41 1.35
C VAL A 36 8.13 7.42 2.32
N VAL A 37 7.98 6.37 3.12
CA VAL A 37 6.91 6.26 4.12
C VAL A 37 7.13 7.23 5.28
N ASP A 38 8.36 7.42 5.76
CA ASP A 38 8.66 8.36 6.84
C ASP A 38 8.32 9.80 6.46
N GLN A 39 8.65 10.24 5.25
CA GLN A 39 8.29 11.59 4.81
C GLN A 39 6.78 11.79 4.65
N LEU A 40 6.00 10.72 4.47
CA LEU A 40 4.53 10.80 4.51
C LEU A 40 4.03 11.38 5.84
N LEU A 41 4.73 11.11 6.96
CA LEU A 41 4.45 11.68 8.28
C LEU A 41 4.75 13.17 8.38
N ARG A 42 5.81 13.62 7.71
CA ARG A 42 6.36 14.96 7.91
C ARG A 42 5.52 16.03 7.25
N ILE A 43 4.71 15.67 6.25
CA ILE A 43 3.89 16.61 5.47
C ILE A 43 2.42 16.12 5.41
N PRO A 44 1.67 16.06 6.54
CA PRO A 44 0.33 15.47 6.58
C PRO A 44 -0.72 16.22 5.77
N GLU A 45 -0.52 17.53 5.56
CA GLU A 45 -1.53 18.42 4.98
C GLU A 45 -1.68 18.25 3.46
N GLN A 46 -0.70 17.63 2.79
CA GLN A 46 -0.67 17.46 1.33
C GLN A 46 -0.37 16.01 0.91
N SER A 47 -0.34 15.05 1.84
CA SER A 47 0.01 13.65 1.56
C SER A 47 -1.20 12.73 1.35
N VAL A 48 -0.93 11.42 1.24
CA VAL A 48 -1.96 10.37 1.09
C VAL A 48 -2.89 10.37 2.31
N PRO A 49 -4.22 10.43 2.14
CA PRO A 49 -5.17 10.45 3.24
C PRO A 49 -5.00 9.25 4.17
N ARG A 50 -4.82 9.51 5.47
CA ARG A 50 -4.63 8.43 6.48
C ARG A 50 -5.79 7.43 6.52
N ALA A 51 -7.02 7.91 6.30
CA ALA A 51 -8.21 7.06 6.23
C ALA A 51 -8.20 6.10 5.03
N LEU A 52 -7.49 6.46 3.95
CA LEU A 52 -7.29 5.58 2.81
C LEU A 52 -6.26 4.48 3.13
N LEU A 53 -5.14 4.86 3.74
CA LEU A 53 -4.09 3.92 4.16
C LEU A 53 -4.56 2.96 5.25
N SER A 54 -5.38 3.42 6.21
CA SER A 54 -5.91 2.56 7.27
C SER A 54 -6.86 1.47 6.76
N ARG A 55 -7.47 1.67 5.58
CA ARG A 55 -8.40 0.74 4.91
C ARG A 55 -7.77 0.00 3.74
N ALA A 56 -6.48 0.21 3.50
CA ALA A 56 -5.76 -0.43 2.40
C ALA A 56 -5.57 -1.92 2.67
N TYR A 57 -5.77 -2.74 1.63
CA TYR A 57 -5.43 -4.16 1.63
C TYR A 57 -3.97 -4.40 1.29
N ALA A 58 -3.36 -3.52 0.50
CA ALA A 58 -1.93 -3.52 0.27
C ALA A 58 -1.44 -2.10 -0.02
N VAL A 59 -0.15 -1.88 0.22
CA VAL A 59 0.55 -0.65 -0.16
C VAL A 59 1.81 -1.02 -0.90
N ALA A 60 1.98 -0.49 -2.11
CA ALA A 60 3.26 -0.54 -2.81
C ALA A 60 3.97 0.80 -2.72
N VAL A 61 5.25 0.77 -2.38
CA VAL A 61 6.12 1.94 -2.30
C VAL A 61 7.30 1.71 -3.22
N ILE A 62 7.40 2.53 -4.25
CA ILE A 62 8.35 2.38 -5.35
C ILE A 62 9.19 3.65 -5.40
N PRO A 63 10.31 3.70 -4.66
CA PRO A 63 11.19 4.86 -4.66
C PRO A 63 11.86 5.02 -6.02
N HIS A 64 12.22 6.27 -6.35
CA HIS A 64 13.06 6.62 -7.49
C HIS A 64 12.61 6.03 -8.84
N VAL A 65 11.31 6.04 -9.12
CA VAL A 65 10.78 5.66 -10.44
C VAL A 65 11.34 6.62 -11.47
N ILE A 66 12.07 6.06 -12.41
CA ILE A 66 12.65 6.80 -13.52
C ILE A 66 11.61 6.89 -14.63
N LYS A 67 11.30 8.11 -15.07
CA LYS A 67 10.49 8.43 -16.24
C LYS A 67 11.39 9.07 -17.29
N ILE A 68 11.36 8.60 -18.53
CA ILE A 68 12.16 9.14 -19.63
C ILE A 68 11.25 9.32 -20.85
N GLY A 69 11.24 10.50 -21.45
CA GLY A 69 10.49 10.73 -22.69
C GLY A 69 10.44 12.18 -23.16
N PHE A 70 9.83 12.36 -24.34
CA PHE A 70 9.43 13.64 -24.92
C PHE A 70 8.00 13.48 -25.46
N GLY A 71 6.99 13.95 -24.73
CA GLY A 71 5.58 13.66 -25.02
C GLY A 71 5.24 12.22 -24.63
N LEU A 72 5.76 11.25 -25.38
CA LEU A 72 5.69 9.81 -25.09
C LEU A 72 7.00 9.30 -24.50
N GLY A 73 6.89 8.36 -23.56
CA GLY A 73 8.03 7.85 -22.84
C GLY A 73 7.77 6.53 -22.14
N ALA A 74 8.77 6.09 -21.38
CA ALA A 74 8.69 4.91 -20.55
C ALA A 74 9.01 5.26 -19.09
N ARG A 75 8.42 4.51 -18.17
CA ARG A 75 8.76 4.54 -16.75
C ARG A 75 9.19 3.18 -16.26
N ARG A 76 10.16 3.15 -15.36
CA ARG A 76 10.62 1.94 -14.68
C ARG A 76 11.02 2.23 -13.24
N GLY A 77 10.62 1.36 -12.32
CA GLY A 77 10.97 1.45 -10.92
C GLY A 77 11.03 0.09 -10.24
N LYS A 78 11.65 0.06 -9.06
CA LYS A 78 11.66 -1.10 -8.17
C LYS A 78 11.25 -0.64 -6.79
N GLY A 79 10.47 -1.45 -6.09
CA GLY A 79 9.91 -1.08 -4.81
C GLY A 79 9.57 -2.28 -3.95
N LEU A 80 8.75 -2.00 -2.95
CA LEU A 80 8.20 -2.98 -2.02
C LEU A 80 6.67 -2.97 -2.11
N LEU A 81 6.08 -4.12 -1.83
CA LEU A 81 4.66 -4.32 -1.60
C LEU A 81 4.49 -5.00 -0.25
N VAL A 82 3.57 -4.50 0.55
CA VAL A 82 3.14 -5.14 1.80
C VAL A 82 1.63 -5.31 1.80
N VAL A 83 1.19 -6.43 2.35
CA VAL A 83 -0.22 -6.84 2.39
C VAL A 83 -0.73 -6.74 3.82
N ARG A 84 -1.97 -6.28 3.98
CA ARG A 84 -2.64 -6.19 5.26
C ARG A 84 -3.15 -7.58 5.64
N GLN A 85 -2.77 -8.03 6.82
CA GLN A 85 -3.25 -9.29 7.40
C GLN A 85 -4.62 -9.10 8.07
N ASP A 86 -5.30 -10.21 8.35
CA ASP A 86 -6.64 -10.20 8.95
C ASP A 86 -6.65 -9.64 10.39
N ASP A 87 -5.54 -9.78 11.12
CA ASP A 87 -5.33 -9.16 12.44
C ASP A 87 -5.00 -7.65 12.36
N GLY A 88 -4.96 -7.09 11.15
CA GLY A 88 -4.62 -5.70 10.90
C GLY A 88 -3.13 -5.39 11.00
N SER A 89 -2.25 -6.37 11.14
CA SER A 89 -0.80 -6.21 10.92
C SER A 89 -0.46 -6.10 9.43
N TRP A 90 0.78 -5.74 9.14
CA TRP A 90 1.33 -5.77 7.79
C TRP A 90 2.24 -6.98 7.65
N SER A 91 2.20 -7.61 6.48
CA SER A 91 3.10 -8.70 6.13
C SER A 91 4.56 -8.24 6.01
N ASN A 92 5.46 -9.20 5.84
CA ASN A 92 6.80 -8.89 5.34
C ASN A 92 6.73 -8.25 3.93
N PRO A 93 7.70 -7.39 3.57
CA PRO A 93 7.71 -6.72 2.27
C PRO A 93 8.17 -7.67 1.16
N ALA A 94 7.37 -7.76 0.09
CA ALA A 94 7.78 -8.38 -1.16
C ALA A 94 8.35 -7.32 -2.10
N PHE A 95 9.44 -7.65 -2.80
CA PHE A 95 10.01 -6.81 -3.84
C PHE A 95 9.14 -6.85 -5.09
N VAL A 96 8.87 -5.67 -5.65
CA VAL A 96 8.11 -5.49 -6.88
C VAL A 96 8.85 -4.59 -7.87
N SER A 97 8.44 -4.65 -9.12
CA SER A 97 8.87 -3.75 -10.18
C SER A 97 7.66 -3.10 -10.85
N LEU A 98 7.83 -1.85 -11.26
CA LEU A 98 6.84 -1.09 -12.02
C LEU A 98 7.43 -0.80 -13.40
N THR A 99 6.68 -1.07 -14.46
CA THR A 99 7.04 -0.72 -15.84
C THR A 99 5.81 -0.24 -16.59
N GLY A 100 5.89 0.84 -17.35
CA GLY A 100 4.77 1.29 -18.17
C GLY A 100 5.12 2.45 -19.10
N GLY A 101 4.21 2.77 -20.02
CA GLY A 101 4.33 3.97 -20.85
C GLY A 101 3.98 5.22 -20.06
N SER A 102 4.71 6.32 -20.27
CA SER A 102 4.43 7.61 -19.65
C SER A 102 4.11 8.68 -20.68
N PHE A 103 3.12 9.50 -20.39
CA PHE A 103 2.84 10.74 -21.11
C PHE A 103 3.28 11.94 -20.28
N GLY A 104 3.99 12.90 -20.87
CA GLY A 104 4.46 14.06 -20.14
C GLY A 104 4.96 15.20 -21.03
N PHE A 105 4.69 16.43 -20.60
CA PHE A 105 5.12 17.66 -21.26
C PHE A 105 6.61 17.99 -21.03
N GLN A 106 7.29 17.21 -20.19
CA GLN A 106 8.68 17.46 -19.80
C GLN A 106 9.62 16.61 -20.66
N ILE A 107 10.65 17.26 -21.19
CA ILE A 107 11.72 16.62 -21.94
C ILE A 107 12.75 16.10 -20.94
N GLY A 108 13.08 14.82 -21.04
CA GLY A 108 14.25 14.25 -20.36
C GLY A 108 13.92 13.17 -19.33
N ALA A 109 14.83 13.01 -18.36
CA ALA A 109 14.75 11.99 -17.33
C ALA A 109 14.35 12.58 -15.98
N GLN A 110 13.41 11.94 -15.30
CA GLN A 110 12.90 12.36 -14.00
C GLN A 110 12.86 11.19 -13.03
N SER A 111 13.12 11.48 -11.76
CA SER A 111 12.99 10.53 -10.65
C SER A 111 11.87 10.99 -9.73
N THR A 112 10.92 10.09 -9.44
CA THR A 112 9.80 10.36 -8.53
C THR A 112 9.45 9.11 -7.77
N ASP A 113 9.02 9.25 -6.52
CA ASP A 113 8.57 8.10 -5.76
C ASP A 113 7.10 7.86 -6.06
N ILE A 114 6.71 6.59 -6.23
CA ILE A 114 5.32 6.21 -6.48
C ILE A 114 4.79 5.41 -5.32
N ILE A 115 3.58 5.75 -4.89
CA ILE A 115 2.83 4.99 -3.89
C ILE A 115 1.54 4.50 -4.53
N LEU A 116 1.28 3.21 -4.43
CA LEU A 116 0.02 2.58 -4.84
C LEU A 116 -0.70 2.08 -3.61
N VAL A 117 -1.98 2.44 -3.48
CA VAL A 117 -2.83 1.99 -2.39
C VAL A 117 -3.92 1.10 -2.94
N PHE A 118 -3.87 -0.18 -2.59
CA PHE A 118 -4.80 -1.21 -3.05
C PHE A 118 -5.95 -1.32 -2.06
N LYS A 119 -7.18 -1.27 -2.57
CA LYS A 119 -8.42 -1.24 -1.78
C LYS A 119 -9.27 -2.49 -1.88
N THR A 120 -8.90 -3.46 -2.70
CA THR A 120 -9.62 -4.72 -2.84
C THR A 120 -8.67 -5.89 -2.76
N ARG A 121 -9.09 -7.01 -2.14
CA ARG A 121 -8.31 -8.26 -2.15
C ARG A 121 -8.01 -8.72 -3.57
N LYS A 122 -8.99 -8.63 -4.48
CA LYS A 122 -8.84 -8.96 -5.89
C LYS A 122 -7.60 -8.34 -6.54
N SER A 123 -7.35 -7.04 -6.30
CA SER A 123 -6.18 -6.34 -6.85
C SER A 123 -4.84 -6.84 -6.24
N VAL A 124 -4.87 -7.31 -4.99
CA VAL A 124 -3.72 -7.93 -4.30
C VAL A 124 -3.48 -9.36 -4.78
N ASP A 125 -4.54 -10.13 -5.03
CA ASP A 125 -4.44 -11.49 -5.55
C ASP A 125 -3.84 -11.48 -6.96
N GLY A 126 -4.25 -10.52 -7.80
CA GLY A 126 -3.72 -10.35 -9.15
C GLY A 126 -2.20 -10.10 -9.19
N ILE A 127 -1.67 -9.28 -8.28
CA ILE A 127 -0.22 -9.05 -8.23
C ILE A 127 0.53 -10.27 -7.66
N SER A 128 -0.06 -10.98 -6.69
CA SER A 128 0.52 -12.20 -6.09
C SER A 128 0.71 -13.30 -7.13
N ASN A 129 -0.23 -13.41 -8.09
CA ASN A 129 -0.14 -14.33 -9.23
C ASN A 129 0.92 -13.95 -10.29
N GLY A 130 1.62 -12.83 -10.12
CA GLY A 130 2.86 -12.53 -10.84
C GLY A 130 2.95 -11.12 -11.40
N LYS A 131 1.90 -10.65 -12.08
CA LYS A 131 1.84 -9.31 -12.68
C LYS A 131 0.40 -8.79 -12.70
N LEU A 132 0.24 -7.54 -12.32
CA LEU A 132 -1.01 -6.77 -12.41
C LEU A 132 -0.81 -5.56 -13.33
N THR A 133 -1.66 -5.40 -14.32
CA THR A 133 -1.68 -4.26 -15.23
C THR A 133 -2.73 -3.25 -14.79
N LEU A 134 -2.30 -2.08 -14.36
CA LEU A 134 -3.17 -1.02 -13.87
C LEU A 134 -4.04 -0.47 -15.03
N GLY A 135 -5.35 -0.39 -14.81
CA GLY A 135 -6.34 0.00 -15.82
C GLY A 135 -6.85 -1.16 -16.70
N ALA A 136 -6.18 -2.31 -16.73
CA ALA A 136 -6.64 -3.49 -17.46
C ALA A 136 -7.09 -4.62 -16.51
N ASP A 137 -6.23 -5.00 -15.56
CA ASP A 137 -6.50 -6.07 -14.59
C ASP A 137 -7.15 -5.54 -13.30
N ALA A 138 -6.83 -4.29 -12.93
CA ALA A 138 -7.42 -3.59 -11.80
C ALA A 138 -7.67 -2.12 -12.16
N SER A 139 -8.84 -1.61 -11.79
CA SER A 139 -9.16 -0.20 -11.98
C SER A 139 -8.25 0.70 -11.14
N ILE A 140 -7.73 1.78 -11.74
CA ILE A 140 -6.83 2.73 -11.08
C ILE A 140 -7.39 4.14 -11.18
N ALA A 141 -7.09 4.98 -10.20
CA ALA A 141 -7.32 6.42 -10.28
C ALA A 141 -6.20 7.20 -9.56
N ALA A 142 -6.00 8.44 -9.98
CA ALA A 142 -5.24 9.41 -9.21
C ALA A 142 -5.89 9.59 -7.83
N GLY A 143 -5.10 9.45 -6.77
CA GLY A 143 -5.63 9.52 -5.42
C GLY A 143 -5.87 10.96 -4.92
N PRO A 144 -6.85 11.19 -4.05
CA PRO A 144 -7.09 12.50 -3.43
C PRO A 144 -5.92 12.87 -2.50
N VAL A 145 -5.57 14.15 -2.43
CA VAL A 145 -4.53 14.70 -1.55
C VAL A 145 -5.11 15.69 -0.54
N GLY A 146 -4.54 15.74 0.66
CA GLY A 146 -4.89 16.70 1.72
C GLY A 146 -6.17 16.40 2.51
N ARG A 147 -6.51 17.30 3.45
CA ARG A 147 -7.52 17.08 4.51
C ARG A 147 -8.95 17.54 4.20
N HIS A 148 -9.14 18.41 3.20
CA HIS A 148 -10.42 19.09 2.93
C HIS A 148 -11.31 18.39 1.88
N THR A 149 -11.14 17.09 1.63
CA THR A 149 -11.96 16.35 0.66
C THR A 149 -13.36 15.98 1.17
N GLY A 150 -13.85 16.68 2.21
CA GLY A 150 -15.21 16.57 2.73
C GLY A 150 -16.33 17.04 1.79
N VAL A 151 -15.99 17.55 0.60
CA VAL A 151 -16.96 17.93 -0.44
C VAL A 151 -17.14 16.82 -1.50
N ALA A 152 -16.31 15.78 -1.49
CA ALA A 152 -16.36 14.68 -2.48
C ALA A 152 -16.91 13.37 -1.90
N THR A 153 -17.75 13.43 -0.87
CA THR A 153 -18.27 12.26 -0.14
C THR A 153 -19.08 11.29 -1.03
N ASP A 154 -19.46 11.69 -2.26
CA ASP A 154 -20.18 10.86 -3.23
C ASP A 154 -19.50 10.63 -4.59
N LEU A 155 -18.32 11.22 -4.86
CA LEU A 155 -17.55 10.92 -6.07
C LEU A 155 -16.83 9.59 -5.86
N THR A 156 -17.50 8.54 -6.31
CA THR A 156 -17.36 7.22 -5.73
C THR A 156 -15.93 6.72 -5.75
N PHE A 157 -15.43 6.33 -4.58
CA PHE A 157 -14.19 5.56 -4.39
C PHE A 157 -14.31 4.15 -5.01
N LYS A 158 -14.64 4.04 -6.31
CA LYS A 158 -14.85 2.78 -7.04
C LYS A 158 -13.54 2.12 -7.46
N SER A 159 -12.47 2.89 -7.62
CA SER A 159 -11.18 2.37 -8.06
C SER A 159 -10.61 1.39 -7.04
N GLU A 160 -10.07 0.29 -7.57
CA GLU A 160 -9.41 -0.76 -6.80
C GLU A 160 -8.02 -0.33 -6.35
N VAL A 161 -7.36 0.54 -7.11
CA VAL A 161 -6.04 1.09 -6.81
C VAL A 161 -6.07 2.61 -6.89
N PHE A 162 -5.45 3.29 -5.92
CA PHE A 162 -5.12 4.71 -6.02
C PHE A 162 -3.62 4.92 -6.16
N SER A 163 -3.23 5.84 -7.03
CA SER A 163 -1.83 6.17 -7.31
C SER A 163 -1.47 7.58 -6.91
N TYR A 164 -0.29 7.69 -6.32
CA TYR A 164 0.33 8.94 -5.89
C TYR A 164 1.78 8.98 -6.38
N ALA A 165 2.23 10.18 -6.72
CA ALA A 165 3.62 10.49 -6.95
C ALA A 165 4.11 11.49 -5.92
N ARG A 166 5.37 11.35 -5.50
CA ARG A 166 6.08 12.30 -4.67
C ARG A 166 7.27 12.87 -5.43
N SER A 167 7.41 14.19 -5.39
CA SER A 167 8.61 14.89 -5.84
C SER A 167 8.91 16.05 -4.90
N ARG A 168 10.13 16.10 -4.38
CA ARG A 168 10.60 17.18 -3.48
C ARG A 168 9.65 17.48 -2.31
N GLY A 169 9.05 16.43 -1.71
CA GLY A 169 8.13 16.54 -0.58
C GLY A 169 6.66 16.83 -0.95
N LEU A 170 6.36 17.18 -2.20
CA LEU A 170 4.98 17.36 -2.66
C LEU A 170 4.40 16.03 -3.16
N PHE A 171 3.17 15.71 -2.75
CA PHE A 171 2.42 14.57 -3.26
C PHE A 171 1.31 15.05 -4.21
N ALA A 172 1.11 14.27 -5.28
CA ALA A 172 0.02 14.46 -6.21
C ALA A 172 -0.55 13.11 -6.63
N GLY A 173 -1.85 13.02 -6.82
CA GLY A 173 -2.45 11.90 -7.53
C GLY A 173 -1.96 11.88 -8.97
N ILE A 174 -1.63 10.70 -9.51
CA ILE A 174 -1.16 10.57 -10.90
C ILE A 174 -1.88 9.44 -11.64
N ALA A 175 -2.02 9.60 -12.96
CA ALA A 175 -2.45 8.56 -13.88
C ALA A 175 -1.32 7.53 -14.09
N LEU A 176 -1.65 6.25 -13.99
CA LEU A 176 -0.73 5.12 -14.17
C LEU A 176 -1.35 3.99 -14.99
N GLU A 177 -2.42 4.28 -15.72
CA GLU A 177 -3.05 3.37 -16.67
C GLU A 177 -2.02 2.78 -17.64
N GLY A 178 -2.12 1.47 -17.86
CA GLY A 178 -1.21 0.68 -18.69
C GLY A 178 0.12 0.31 -18.01
N ALA A 179 0.40 0.78 -16.79
CA ALA A 179 1.59 0.34 -16.06
C ALA A 179 1.40 -1.06 -15.46
N GLY A 180 2.38 -1.93 -15.66
CA GLY A 180 2.46 -3.24 -15.04
C GLY A 180 3.24 -3.19 -13.73
N VAL A 181 2.68 -3.75 -12.67
CA VAL A 181 3.35 -4.05 -11.41
C VAL A 181 3.59 -5.55 -11.33
N ALA A 182 4.82 -5.99 -11.13
CA ALA A 182 5.18 -7.41 -11.11
C ALA A 182 6.07 -7.76 -9.93
N MET A 183 5.94 -8.98 -9.41
CA MET A 183 6.81 -9.51 -8.36
C MET A 183 8.26 -9.62 -8.87
N ASP A 184 9.21 -8.97 -8.18
CA ASP A 184 10.64 -9.11 -8.48
C ASP A 184 11.15 -10.39 -7.81
N ARG A 185 10.83 -11.54 -8.41
CA ARG A 185 11.17 -12.88 -7.90
C ARG A 185 12.66 -13.04 -7.62
N LYS A 186 13.52 -12.41 -8.43
CA LYS A 186 14.98 -12.44 -8.22
C LYS A 186 15.38 -11.68 -6.96
N ALA A 187 14.83 -10.49 -6.74
CA ALA A 187 15.11 -9.72 -5.51
C ALA A 187 14.52 -10.41 -4.27
N ASN A 188 13.32 -10.99 -4.37
CA ASN A 188 12.72 -11.79 -3.31
C ASN A 188 13.60 -12.98 -2.93
N ALA A 189 14.01 -13.78 -3.92
CA ALA A 189 14.89 -14.93 -3.66
C ALA A 189 16.23 -14.54 -3.05
N ALA A 190 16.84 -13.45 -3.53
CA ALA A 190 18.10 -12.94 -3.00
C ALA A 190 17.98 -12.44 -1.56
N TYR A 191 16.90 -11.72 -1.24
CA TYR A 191 16.71 -11.13 0.08
C TYR A 191 16.30 -12.16 1.15
N TYR A 192 15.44 -13.11 0.78
CA TYR A 192 14.95 -14.14 1.71
C TYR A 192 15.80 -15.42 1.70
N GLY A 193 16.85 -15.49 0.90
CA GLY A 193 17.77 -16.63 0.86
C GLY A 193 17.16 -17.93 0.33
N SER A 194 16.05 -17.86 -0.42
CA SER A 194 15.35 -19.04 -0.94
C SER A 194 14.91 -18.82 -2.39
N ALA A 195 15.42 -19.65 -3.30
CA ALA A 195 15.11 -19.55 -4.73
C ALA A 195 13.66 -19.88 -5.09
N SER A 196 12.98 -20.66 -4.24
CA SER A 196 11.59 -21.09 -4.43
C SER A 196 10.60 -20.25 -3.63
N ILE A 197 11.03 -19.15 -3.00
CA ILE A 197 10.14 -18.34 -2.18
C ILE A 197 9.00 -17.75 -3.01
N THR A 198 7.79 -17.97 -2.53
CA THR A 198 6.56 -17.47 -3.18
C THR A 198 6.08 -16.18 -2.52
N PRO A 199 5.35 -15.31 -3.24
CA PRO A 199 4.70 -14.15 -2.63
C PRO A 199 3.83 -14.53 -1.44
N GLU A 200 3.09 -15.64 -1.54
CA GLU A 200 2.22 -16.14 -0.48
C GLU A 200 3.00 -16.46 0.79
N GLN A 201 4.19 -17.08 0.69
CA GLN A 201 5.06 -17.33 1.83
C GLN A 201 5.61 -16.04 2.45
N ILE A 202 5.96 -15.06 1.61
CA ILE A 202 6.41 -13.74 2.09
C ILE A 202 5.28 -13.06 2.85
N PHE A 203 4.05 -13.09 2.31
CA PHE A 203 2.90 -12.42 2.90
C PHE A 203 2.37 -13.11 4.16
N ALA A 204 2.39 -14.45 4.19
CA ALA A 204 1.96 -15.23 5.35
C ALA A 204 2.92 -15.08 6.54
N SER A 205 4.18 -14.75 6.29
CA SER A 205 5.18 -14.59 7.35
C SER A 205 5.03 -13.26 8.08
N SER A 206 4.88 -13.31 9.40
CA SER A 206 4.80 -12.13 10.27
C SER A 206 6.14 -11.88 10.99
N GLY A 207 6.83 -10.79 10.64
CA GLY A 207 7.90 -10.09 11.40
C GLY A 207 9.17 -10.85 11.82
N ASN A 208 9.06 -12.04 12.41
CA ASN A 208 10.18 -12.72 13.06
C ASN A 208 11.02 -13.58 12.09
N ALA A 209 10.56 -13.79 10.86
CA ALA A 209 11.29 -14.55 9.84
C ALA A 209 11.99 -13.66 8.78
N ALA A 210 11.77 -12.34 8.81
CA ALA A 210 12.38 -11.42 7.87
C ALA A 210 13.65 -10.75 8.44
N PRO A 211 14.62 -10.38 7.59
CA PRO A 211 15.78 -9.60 8.03
C PRO A 211 15.37 -8.27 8.69
N GLN A 212 16.20 -7.75 9.60
CA GLN A 212 15.88 -6.57 10.42
C GLN A 212 15.45 -5.33 9.62
N SER A 213 15.95 -5.17 8.39
CA SER A 213 15.57 -4.07 7.49
C SER A 213 14.08 -4.11 7.13
N ALA A 214 13.49 -5.28 6.90
CA ALA A 214 12.06 -5.44 6.65
C ALA A 214 11.22 -5.03 7.86
N ASN A 215 11.67 -5.38 9.07
CA ASN A 215 10.98 -5.03 10.30
C ASN A 215 10.90 -3.53 10.51
N ASN A 216 11.97 -2.79 10.22
CA ASN A 216 11.96 -1.33 10.29
C ASN A 216 10.91 -0.71 9.35
N PHE A 217 10.88 -1.14 8.08
CA PHE A 217 9.88 -0.67 7.12
C PHE A 217 8.45 -0.93 7.60
N VAL A 218 8.16 -2.15 8.06
CA VAL A 218 6.84 -2.54 8.56
C VAL A 218 6.45 -1.73 9.80
N GLN A 219 7.38 -1.45 10.72
CA GLN A 219 7.12 -0.62 11.89
C GLN A 219 6.76 0.81 11.50
N VAL A 220 7.52 1.42 10.60
CA VAL A 220 7.26 2.79 10.11
C VAL A 220 5.88 2.86 9.43
N LEU A 221 5.52 1.88 8.60
CA LEU A 221 4.20 1.82 7.97
C LEU A 221 3.07 1.54 8.97
N THR A 222 3.31 0.68 9.96
CA THR A 222 2.34 0.36 11.01
C THR A 222 1.99 1.61 11.82
N ALA A 223 3.00 2.42 12.17
CA ALA A 223 2.81 3.69 12.84
C ALA A 223 1.91 4.66 12.05
N GLN A 224 1.89 4.57 10.70
CA GLN A 224 1.04 5.39 9.83
C GLN A 224 -0.44 4.98 9.86
N THR A 225 -0.70 3.69 10.00
CA THR A 225 -1.97 3.06 9.58
C THR A 225 -2.89 2.73 10.76
N ARG A 226 -2.36 2.57 11.97
CA ARG A 226 -3.11 2.13 13.17
C ARG A 226 -3.95 3.21 13.88
N ARG A 227 -3.93 4.49 13.45
CA ARG A 227 -4.57 5.58 14.21
C ARG A 227 -6.07 5.80 14.00
N LEU A 228 -6.81 4.85 13.43
CA LEU A 228 -8.28 4.94 13.34
C LEU A 228 -8.92 3.61 13.76
N PRO A 229 -10.01 3.63 14.57
CA PRO A 229 -10.75 2.43 14.89
C PRO A 229 -11.27 1.80 13.59
N MET A 230 -10.80 0.59 13.31
CA MET A 230 -11.33 -0.24 12.23
C MET A 230 -12.78 -0.60 12.62
N ARG A 231 -13.79 -0.06 11.92
CA ARG A 231 -15.14 -0.63 12.01
C ARG A 231 -15.07 -2.02 11.38
N PRO A 232 -15.47 -3.11 12.09
CA PRO A 232 -15.56 -4.43 11.49
C PRO A 232 -16.73 -4.43 10.50
N GLY A 233 -16.45 -4.04 9.25
CA GLY A 233 -17.35 -4.30 8.12
C GLY A 233 -16.99 -5.59 7.37
N MET A 234 -16.03 -6.37 7.86
CA MET A 234 -15.48 -7.55 7.18
C MET A 234 -15.64 -8.87 7.93
N ALA A 235 -16.18 -8.88 9.16
CA ALA A 235 -16.54 -10.13 9.83
C ALA A 235 -17.92 -10.66 9.39
N ASP A 236 -18.80 -9.80 8.86
CA ASP A 236 -20.21 -10.17 8.63
C ASP A 236 -20.51 -10.80 7.26
N ALA A 237 -19.55 -10.86 6.34
CA ALA A 237 -19.78 -11.40 4.98
C ALA A 237 -19.30 -12.85 4.78
N ALA A 238 -18.49 -13.40 5.69
CA ALA A 238 -18.03 -14.78 5.65
C ALA A 238 -18.60 -15.52 6.86
N GLY A 239 -19.82 -16.08 6.73
CA GLY A 239 -20.31 -17.06 7.70
C GLY A 239 -21.76 -16.91 8.19
N ARG A 240 -22.56 -15.95 7.71
CA ARG A 240 -24.01 -16.00 7.96
C ARG A 240 -24.66 -16.84 6.87
N PRO A 241 -25.24 -18.03 7.17
CA PRO A 241 -26.26 -18.56 6.27
C PRO A 241 -27.32 -17.47 6.11
N ALA A 242 -27.75 -17.23 4.88
CA ALA A 242 -28.90 -16.37 4.61
C ALA A 242 -30.00 -16.79 5.59
N ARG A 243 -30.29 -15.93 6.56
CA ARG A 243 -31.40 -16.15 7.48
C ARG A 243 -32.61 -16.05 6.57
N THR A 244 -33.13 -17.19 6.15
CA THR A 244 -34.41 -17.31 5.45
C THR A 244 -35.35 -16.38 6.17
N ALA A 245 -35.80 -15.34 5.47
CA ALA A 245 -36.81 -14.45 6.00
C ALA A 245 -37.99 -15.34 6.38
N LEU A 246 -38.21 -15.53 7.68
CA LEU A 246 -39.46 -16.06 8.19
C LEU A 246 -40.55 -15.14 7.61
N PRO A 247 -41.63 -15.68 7.04
CA PRO A 247 -42.76 -14.86 6.62
C PRO A 247 -43.17 -13.98 7.80
N GLN A 248 -43.10 -12.66 7.63
CA GLN A 248 -43.67 -11.74 8.61
C GLN A 248 -45.17 -12.08 8.72
N PRO A 249 -45.72 -12.29 9.92
CA PRO A 249 -47.17 -12.33 10.08
C PRO A 249 -47.73 -11.04 9.51
N GLN A 250 -48.69 -11.15 8.60
CA GLN A 250 -49.39 -10.00 8.04
C GLN A 250 -49.92 -9.17 9.20
N GLN A 251 -49.38 -7.96 9.34
CA GLN A 251 -49.88 -6.99 10.29
C GLN A 251 -51.18 -6.45 9.71
N GLU A 252 -52.27 -7.08 10.13
CA GLU A 252 -53.65 -6.72 9.81
C GLU A 252 -53.85 -5.23 10.11
N SER A 253 -54.05 -4.46 9.05
CA SER A 253 -54.31 -3.02 9.14
C SER A 253 -55.70 -2.81 9.76
N ASP A 254 -55.75 -2.49 11.05
CA ASP A 254 -56.96 -1.96 11.70
C ASP A 254 -57.24 -0.55 11.16
N VAL A 255 -57.90 -0.48 10.00
CA VAL A 255 -58.40 0.77 9.43
C VAL A 255 -59.67 1.15 10.19
N ARG A 256 -59.52 1.98 11.22
CA ARG A 256 -60.65 2.65 11.87
C ARG A 256 -61.18 3.76 10.97
N THR A 257 -62.19 3.44 10.18
CA THR A 257 -62.98 4.42 9.43
C THR A 257 -63.90 5.16 10.41
N TYR A 258 -63.54 6.39 10.81
CA TYR A 258 -64.49 7.28 11.47
C TYR A 258 -65.45 7.84 10.42
N GLY A 259 -66.72 7.43 10.51
CA GLY A 259 -67.80 7.98 9.70
C GLY A 259 -68.05 9.44 10.03
N MET A 260 -67.90 10.32 9.04
CA MET A 260 -68.44 11.68 9.09
C MET A 260 -69.94 11.61 8.78
N ASN A 261 -70.76 11.84 9.79
CA ASN A 261 -72.19 12.10 9.63
C ASN A 261 -72.37 13.53 9.10
N ASN A 262 -72.61 13.67 7.79
CA ASN A 262 -73.15 14.90 7.20
C ASN A 262 -74.56 14.61 6.67
N SER A 263 -75.54 14.63 7.57
CA SER A 263 -76.96 14.72 7.21
C SER A 263 -77.30 16.17 6.84
N ASN A 264 -77.39 16.45 5.54
CA ASN A 264 -78.15 17.59 5.02
C ASN A 264 -79.58 17.13 4.69
N GLN A 265 -80.56 17.92 5.15
CA GLN A 265 -82.02 17.97 4.89
C GLN A 265 -82.41 17.79 3.38
N PRO A 266 -83.70 17.59 2.96
CA PRO A 266 -84.97 18.05 3.58
C PRO A 266 -86.23 17.14 3.45
N GLU A 267 -87.35 17.71 3.94
CA GLU A 267 -88.79 17.36 3.88
C GLU A 267 -89.37 16.34 4.87
#